data_AF-A0A4Z2ITA4-F1
#
_entry.id   AF-A0A4Z2ITA4-F1
#
_cell.length_a   1.000
_cell.length_b   1.000
_cell.length_c   1.000
_cell.angle_alpha   90.00
_cell.angle_beta   90.00
_cell.angle_gamma   90.00
#
_symmetry.space_group_name_H-M   'P 1'
#
loop_
_entity.id
_entity.type
_entity.pdbx_description
1 polymer ?
#
loop_
_entity_poly.entity_id
_entity_poly.type
_entity_poly.pdbx_seq_one_letter_code
_entity_poly.pdbx_strand_id
1 'polypeptide(L)'
;MSSDLCNHVKVVVRVRPISEREKLENCRNVVQVVDNHMLIFDPKEVDASCFGSRRIRNNINKKANKDLKFVFDHVFGENSTQDDIFESTTKGVLDGVMNGFNSTGNA
;
A
#
# COMPACT_ATOMS: atom_id res chain seq x y z
N MET A 1 -25.17 -7.62 -22.20
CA MET A 1 -23.73 -7.59 -21.88
C MET A 1 -23.62 -7.86 -20.40
N SER A 2 -23.51 -9.15 -20.07
CA SER A 2 -23.60 -9.68 -18.71
C SER A 2 -22.21 -9.57 -18.08
N SER A 3 -21.92 -8.45 -17.44
CA SER A 3 -20.64 -8.23 -16.76
C SER A 3 -20.67 -8.93 -15.41
N ASP A 4 -20.07 -10.12 -15.38
CA ASP A 4 -19.32 -10.69 -14.25
C ASP A 4 -19.86 -10.39 -12.84
N LEU A 5 -21.00 -11.00 -12.47
CA LEU A 5 -21.32 -11.26 -11.05
C LEU A 5 -20.41 -12.38 -10.49
N CYS A 6 -19.10 -12.31 -10.75
CA CYS A 6 -18.17 -13.29 -10.22
C CYS A 6 -17.68 -12.84 -8.84
N ASN A 7 -17.98 -13.69 -7.88
CA ASN A 7 -17.74 -13.64 -6.44
C ASN A 7 -16.26 -13.39 -6.04
N HIS A 8 -15.69 -12.22 -6.37
CA HIS A 8 -14.31 -11.83 -6.04
C HIS A 8 -14.31 -10.85 -4.87
N VAL A 9 -13.61 -11.18 -3.79
CA VAL A 9 -13.40 -10.26 -2.67
C VAL A 9 -12.44 -9.17 -3.16
N LYS A 10 -12.92 -7.92 -3.24
CA LYS A 10 -12.08 -6.79 -3.57
C LYS A 10 -11.19 -6.42 -2.38
N VAL A 11 -9.88 -6.51 -2.55
CA VAL A 11 -8.87 -6.15 -1.55
C VAL A 11 -8.23 -4.82 -1.91
N VAL A 12 -8.45 -3.83 -1.05
CA VAL A 12 -7.87 -2.50 -1.20
C VAL A 12 -6.96 -2.16 -0.01
N VAL A 13 -5.93 -1.37 -0.25
CA VAL A 13 -4.98 -0.93 0.78
C VAL A 13 -4.88 0.58 0.80
N ARG A 14 -4.93 1.19 1.98
CA ARG A 14 -4.69 2.63 2.20
C ARG A 14 -3.44 2.85 3.04
N VAL A 15 -2.46 3.54 2.47
CA VAL A 15 -1.27 4.00 3.19
C VAL A 15 -1.58 5.35 3.83
N ARG A 16 -1.47 5.43 5.16
CA ARG A 16 -1.66 6.69 5.89
C ARG A 16 -0.44 7.60 5.74
N PRO A 17 -0.62 8.93 5.75
CA PRO A 17 0.49 9.86 5.90
C PRO A 17 1.30 9.59 7.17
N ILE A 18 2.59 9.93 7.10
CA ILE A 18 3.47 9.91 8.27
C ILE A 18 3.05 10.98 9.29
N SER A 19 2.97 10.59 10.56
CA SER A 19 2.61 11.50 11.65
C SER A 19 3.74 12.48 11.95
N GLU A 20 3.42 13.66 12.47
CA GLU A 20 4.43 14.65 12.90
C GLU A 20 5.40 14.09 13.95
N ARG A 21 4.92 13.21 14.84
CA ARG A 21 5.79 12.56 15.84
C ARG A 21 6.80 11.61 15.17
N GLU A 22 6.36 10.87 14.16
CA GLU A 22 7.21 9.94 13.42
C GLU A 22 8.24 10.69 12.55
N LYS A 23 7.86 11.86 12.02
CA LYS A 23 8.79 12.77 11.35
C LYS A 23 9.84 13.33 12.31
N LEU A 24 9.44 13.71 13.52
CA LEU A 24 10.38 14.22 14.54
C LEU A 24 11.36 13.13 15.01
N GLU A 25 10.89 11.89 15.15
CA GLU A 25 11.70 10.73 15.52
C GLU A 25 12.53 10.16 14.34
N ASN A 26 12.44 10.78 13.16
CA ASN A 26 13.11 10.35 11.93
C ASN A 26 12.87 8.85 11.61
N CYS A 27 11.62 8.42 11.81
CA CYS A 27 11.20 7.05 11.55
C CYS A 27 11.30 6.72 10.05
N ARG A 28 11.84 5.56 9.72
CA ARG A 28 11.94 5.09 8.34
C ARG A 28 10.56 4.68 7.81
N ASN A 29 10.20 5.20 6.64
CA ASN A 29 9.04 4.68 5.90
C ASN A 29 9.40 3.33 5.27
N VAL A 30 8.66 2.29 5.65
CA VAL A 30 8.86 0.91 5.18
C VAL A 30 7.80 0.50 4.14
N VAL A 31 6.91 1.40 3.74
CA VAL A 31 5.91 1.14 2.70
C VAL A 31 6.05 2.18 1.60
N GLN A 32 6.25 1.71 0.38
CA GLN A 32 6.33 2.57 -0.80
C GLN A 32 5.25 2.17 -1.79
N VAL A 33 4.35 3.09 -2.13
CA VAL A 33 3.37 2.88 -3.20
C VAL A 33 4.09 3.09 -4.54
N VAL A 34 3.99 2.11 -5.44
CA VAL A 34 4.59 2.19 -6.78
C VAL A 34 3.57 2.65 -7.80
N ASP A 35 2.37 2.07 -7.74
CA ASP A 35 1.24 2.39 -8.61
C ASP A 35 -0.10 2.12 -7.89
N ASN A 36 -1.21 2.28 -8.60
CA ASN A 36 -2.56 2.11 -8.05
C ASN A 36 -2.91 0.66 -7.70
N HIS A 37 -2.08 -0.32 -8.00
CA HIS A 37 -2.30 -1.74 -7.73
C HIS A 37 -1.13 -2.39 -6.99
N MET A 38 -0.01 -1.70 -6.77
CA MET A 38 1.23 -2.27 -6.26
C MET A 38 1.89 -1.39 -5.21
N LEU A 39 2.31 -2.03 -4.13
CA LEU A 39 3.19 -1.45 -3.12
C LEU A 39 4.40 -2.34 -2.85
N ILE A 40 5.48 -1.72 -2.37
CA ILE A 40 6.68 -2.38 -1.90
C ILE A 40 6.73 -2.24 -0.38
N PHE A 41 6.88 -3.38 0.30
CA PHE A 41 7.17 -3.46 1.72
C PHE A 41 8.66 -3.65 1.96
N ASP A 42 9.20 -2.84 2.87
CA ASP A 42 10.61 -2.75 3.21
C ASP A 42 11.51 -2.56 1.98
N PRO A 43 11.32 -1.44 1.23
CA PRO A 43 12.13 -1.14 0.05
C PRO A 43 13.60 -1.05 0.45
N LYS A 44 14.49 -1.51 -0.43
CA LYS A 44 15.93 -1.43 -0.18
C LYS A 44 16.35 0.03 -0.07
N GLU A 45 17.03 0.36 1.03
CA GLU A 45 17.86 1.56 1.08
C GLU A 45 18.90 1.42 -0.03
N VAL A 46 18.76 2.21 -1.10
CA VAL A 46 19.81 2.33 -2.12
C VAL A 46 20.91 3.12 -1.43
N ASP A 47 21.92 2.43 -0.91
CA ASP A 47 23.13 3.08 -0.43
C ASP A 47 23.70 3.91 -1.59
N ALA A 48 23.45 5.21 -1.57
CA ALA A 48 24.01 6.19 -2.52
C ALA A 48 25.54 6.33 -2.38
N SER A 49 26.20 5.45 -1.61
CA SER A 49 27.65 5.39 -1.46
C SER A 49 28.31 4.50 -2.53
N CYS A 50 28.02 4.76 -3.81
CA CYS A 50 28.82 4.24 -4.92
C CYS A 50 29.95 5.21 -5.35
N PHE A 51 30.33 6.15 -4.47
CA PHE A 51 31.48 7.02 -4.68
C PHE A 51 32.26 7.19 -3.38
N GLY A 52 33.31 6.39 -3.21
CA GLY A 52 34.37 6.69 -2.24
C GLY A 52 34.54 5.68 -1.10
N SER A 53 35.51 4.78 -1.30
CA SER A 53 36.37 4.19 -0.26
C SER A 53 35.73 3.56 0.98
N ARG A 54 35.95 2.24 1.09
CA ARG A 54 36.23 1.51 2.33
C ARG A 54 35.25 1.74 3.49
N ARG A 55 34.38 0.75 3.69
CA ARG A 55 34.44 -0.15 4.86
C ARG A 55 33.46 -1.30 4.65
N ILE A 56 34.03 -2.46 4.39
CA ILE A 56 33.45 -3.75 4.74
C ILE A 56 33.21 -3.70 6.25
N ARG A 57 32.02 -3.28 6.67
CA ARG A 57 31.50 -3.57 7.99
C ARG A 57 30.28 -4.43 7.75
N ASN A 58 30.55 -5.72 7.55
CA ASN A 58 29.55 -6.77 7.51
C ASN A 58 28.74 -6.67 8.81
N ASN A 59 27.64 -5.93 8.77
CA ASN A 59 26.60 -6.03 9.77
C ASN A 59 25.79 -7.27 9.42
N ILE A 60 26.33 -8.44 9.76
CA ILE A 60 25.74 -9.78 9.60
C ILE A 60 24.37 -9.88 10.33
N ASN A 61 24.03 -8.87 11.15
CA ASN A 61 22.76 -8.73 11.87
C ASN A 61 21.79 -7.69 11.28
N LYS A 62 22.12 -6.97 10.20
CA LYS A 62 21.12 -6.16 9.49
C LYS A 62 20.27 -7.11 8.65
N LYS A 63 19.08 -7.43 9.17
CA LYS A 63 18.03 -8.17 8.47
C LYS A 63 17.94 -7.61 7.04
N ALA A 64 18.27 -8.44 6.05
CA ALA A 64 18.27 -8.00 4.66
C ALA A 64 16.89 -7.42 4.33
N ASN A 65 16.86 -6.18 3.81
CA ASN A 65 15.61 -5.51 3.43
C ASN A 65 14.85 -6.45 2.47
N LYS A 66 13.58 -6.71 2.78
CA LYS A 66 12.86 -7.80 2.10
C LYS A 66 12.38 -7.45 0.70
N ASP A 67 12.23 -6.15 0.38
CA ASP A 67 11.87 -5.66 -0.97
C ASP A 67 10.65 -6.41 -1.55
N LEU A 68 9.61 -6.58 -0.71
CA LEU A 68 8.48 -7.42 -1.04
C LEU A 68 7.44 -6.61 -1.80
N LYS A 69 7.20 -7.00 -3.04
CA LYS A 69 6.15 -6.42 -3.88
C LYS A 69 4.83 -7.11 -3.59
N PHE A 70 3.81 -6.32 -3.31
CA PHE A 70 2.44 -6.78 -3.12
C PHE A 70 1.54 -6.14 -4.18
N VAL A 71 0.66 -6.95 -4.74
CA VAL A 71 -0.34 -6.52 -5.73
C VAL A 71 -1.73 -6.67 -5.13
N PHE A 72 -2.56 -5.63 -5.28
CA PHE A 72 -3.91 -5.51 -4.75
C PHE A 72 -4.85 -4.95 -5.84
N ASP A 73 -6.15 -5.05 -5.62
CA ASP A 73 -7.15 -4.48 -6.54
C ASP A 73 -7.15 -2.96 -6.53
N HIS A 74 -6.71 -2.34 -5.43
CA HIS A 74 -6.39 -0.92 -5.39
C HIS A 74 -5.46 -0.59 -4.23
N VAL A 75 -4.51 0.32 -4.47
CA VAL A 75 -3.61 0.89 -3.47
C VAL A 75 -3.77 2.40 -3.47
N PHE A 76 -4.08 2.95 -2.31
CA PHE A 76 -4.21 4.38 -2.05
C PHE A 76 -2.96 4.86 -1.32
N GLY A 77 -2.24 5.81 -1.92
CA GLY A 77 -1.11 6.47 -1.28
C GLY A 77 -1.52 7.51 -0.24
N GLU A 78 -0.53 8.13 0.40
CA GLU A 78 -0.69 9.09 1.50
C GLU A 78 -1.58 10.30 1.12
N ASN A 79 -1.56 10.70 -0.15
CA ASN A 79 -2.31 11.86 -0.66
C ASN A 79 -3.75 11.52 -1.10
N SER A 80 -4.20 10.28 -0.93
CA SER A 80 -5.52 9.87 -1.39
C SER A 80 -6.62 10.41 -0.47
N THR A 81 -7.67 10.98 -1.06
CA THR A 81 -8.77 11.57 -0.31
C THR A 81 -9.79 10.51 0.12
N GLN A 82 -10.65 10.86 1.07
CA GLN A 82 -11.73 9.99 1.49
C GLN A 82 -12.74 9.76 0.35
N ASP A 83 -12.94 10.76 -0.51
CA ASP A 83 -13.83 10.68 -1.66
C ASP A 83 -13.30 9.67 -2.69
N ASP A 84 -11.99 9.71 -2.99
CA ASP A 84 -11.34 8.76 -3.91
C ASP A 84 -11.51 7.30 -3.43
N ILE A 85 -11.33 7.09 -2.11
CA ILE A 85 -11.46 5.77 -1.50
C ILE A 85 -12.91 5.30 -1.56
N PHE A 86 -13.86 6.17 -1.20
CA PHE A 86 -15.28 5.86 -1.21
C PHE A 86 -15.77 5.49 -2.62
N GLU A 87 -15.39 6.26 -3.64
CA GLU A 87 -15.81 6.02 -5.02
C GLU A 87 -15.29 4.68 -5.55
N SER A 88 -14.04 4.33 -5.24
CA SER A 88 -13.45 3.07 -5.70
C SER A 88 -13.98 1.85 -4.93
N THR A 89 -14.30 1.98 -3.65
CA THR A 89 -14.67 0.83 -2.79
C THR A 89 -16.16 0.63 -2.66
N THR A 90 -16.89 1.68 -2.28
CA THR A 90 -18.27 1.56 -1.77
C THR A 90 -19.29 1.65 -2.90
N LYS A 91 -18.96 2.32 -4.00
CA LYS A 91 -19.85 2.46 -5.17
C LYS A 91 -20.27 1.11 -5.75
N GLY A 92 -19.31 0.19 -5.95
CA GLY A 92 -19.61 -1.15 -6.47
C GLY A 92 -20.38 -2.04 -5.47
N VAL A 93 -20.15 -1.85 -4.17
CA VAL A 93 -20.88 -2.57 -3.12
C VAL A 93 -22.33 -2.07 -3.02
N LEU A 94 -22.55 -0.77 -3.18
CA LEU A 94 -23.88 -0.15 -3.13
C LEU A 94 -24.79 -0.69 -4.22
N ASP A 95 -24.28 -0.90 -5.43
CA ASP A 95 -25.04 -1.54 -6.52
C ASP A 95 -25.43 -2.98 -6.15
N GLY A 96 -24.56 -3.71 -5.45
CA GLY A 96 -24.88 -5.04 -4.91
C GLY A 96 -26.02 -4.99 -3.89
N VAL A 97 -25.96 -4.07 -2.93
CA VAL A 97 -27.01 -3.88 -1.91
C VAL A 97 -28.34 -3.48 -2.54
N MET A 98 -28.34 -2.54 -3.49
CA MET A 98 -29.56 -2.09 -4.18
C MET A 98 -30.22 -3.20 -5.01
N ASN A 99 -29.44 -4.16 -5.51
CA ASN A 99 -29.93 -5.34 -6.22
C ASN A 99 -30.31 -6.52 -5.29
N GLY A 100 -30.28 -6.32 -3.97
CA GLY A 100 -30.70 -7.31 -2.97
C GLY A 100 -29.61 -8.27 -2.49
N PHE A 101 -28.33 -8.00 -2.75
CA PHE A 101 -27.21 -8.80 -2.26
C PHE A 101 -26.72 -8.32 -0.88
N ASN A 102 -26.41 -9.28 -0.01
CA ASN A 102 -25.82 -9.00 1.30
C ASN A 102 -24.38 -8.50 1.13
N SER A 103 -24.05 -7.40 1.80
CA SER A 103 -22.71 -6.82 1.80
C SER A 103 -22.24 -6.57 3.22
N THR A 104 -20.97 -6.84 3.50
CA THR A 104 -20.32 -6.52 4.78
C THR A 104 -19.42 -5.32 4.58
N GLY A 105 -19.79 -4.18 5.17
CA GLY A 105 -18.97 -2.97 5.18
C GLY A 105 -18.20 -2.86 6.49
N ASN A 106 -16.89 -3.06 6.45
CA ASN A 106 -15.98 -2.56 7.49
C ASN A 106 -15.36 -1.28 6.95
N ALA A 107 -15.82 -0.14 7.46
CA ALA A 107 -15.27 1.19 7.17
C ALA A 107 -14.22 1.57 8.21
#